data_AF-A0A918CCZ1-F1
#
_entry.id   AF-A0A918CCZ1-F1
#
_cell.length_a   1.000
_cell.length_b   1.000
_cell.length_c   1.000
_cell.angle_alpha   90.00
_cell.angle_beta   90.00
_cell.angle_gamma   90.00
#
_symmetry.space_group_name_H-M   'P 1'
#
loop_
_entity.id
_entity.type
_entity.pdbx_description
1 polymer ?
#
loop_
_entity_poly.entity_id
_entity_poly.type
_entity_poly.pdbx_seq_one_letter_code
_entity_poly.pdbx_strand_id
1 'polypeptide(L)'
;MASKADTAALIKQANGTEIDPNKYTQANLTALLPLAQKGDTDRAEFDAKLAEFDKSIADAAASAVTLQVKPLERPITVRVNDAMAEYGGEFTDPESRSTIGKDAVTVESTGFVAEKLRSRELIEER
;
A
#
# COMPACT_ATOMS: atom_id res chain seq x y z
N MET A 1 -11.03 -28.48 -6.07
CA MET A 1 -11.08 -27.01 -6.16
C MET A 1 -10.57 -26.64 -7.54
N ALA A 2 -11.30 -25.84 -8.33
CA ALA A 2 -10.84 -25.40 -9.64
C ALA A 2 -9.68 -24.40 -9.48
N SER A 3 -8.68 -24.45 -10.36
CA SER A 3 -7.56 -23.50 -10.32
C SER A 3 -7.99 -22.13 -10.89
N LYS A 4 -7.20 -21.08 -10.64
CA LYS A 4 -7.45 -19.75 -11.24
C LYS A 4 -7.50 -19.82 -12.78
N ALA A 5 -6.57 -20.54 -13.38
CA ALA A 5 -6.51 -20.75 -14.83
C ALA A 5 -7.74 -21.50 -15.35
N ASP A 6 -8.18 -22.57 -14.67
CA ASP A 6 -9.41 -23.29 -15.03
C ASP A 6 -10.63 -22.36 -14.99
N THR A 7 -10.74 -21.53 -13.95
CA THR A 7 -11.87 -20.61 -13.77
C THR A 7 -11.89 -19.52 -14.85
N ALA A 8 -10.72 -18.98 -15.22
CA ALA A 8 -10.59 -18.02 -16.32
C ALA A 8 -10.92 -18.65 -17.68
N ALA A 9 -10.51 -19.89 -17.92
CA ALA A 9 -10.86 -20.63 -19.13
C ALA A 9 -12.37 -20.87 -19.25
N LEU A 10 -13.05 -21.17 -18.14
CA LEU A 10 -14.50 -21.33 -18.11
C LEU A 10 -15.23 -20.00 -18.39
N ILE A 11 -14.73 -18.88 -17.88
CA ILE A 11 -15.29 -17.54 -18.19
C ILE A 11 -15.16 -17.25 -19.69
N LYS A 12 -13.97 -17.49 -20.27
CA LYS A 12 -13.73 -17.33 -21.72
C LYS A 12 -14.65 -18.22 -22.55
N GLN A 13 -14.89 -19.45 -22.11
CA GLN A 13 -15.81 -20.37 -22.79
C GLN A 13 -17.27 -19.89 -22.69
N ALA A 14 -17.65 -19.27 -21.58
CA ALA A 14 -19.03 -18.87 -21.31
C ALA A 14 -19.44 -17.57 -22.03
N ASN A 15 -18.57 -16.56 -22.07
CA ASN A 15 -18.90 -15.25 -22.65
C ASN A 15 -17.89 -14.72 -23.69
N GLY A 16 -16.85 -15.49 -24.01
CA GLY A 16 -15.79 -15.10 -24.96
C GLY A 16 -14.74 -14.13 -24.41
N THR A 17 -14.84 -13.71 -23.15
CA THR A 17 -13.93 -12.72 -22.56
C THR A 17 -12.65 -13.38 -22.07
N GLU A 18 -11.51 -12.89 -22.55
CA GLU A 18 -10.21 -13.34 -22.08
C GLU A 18 -9.86 -12.65 -20.75
N ILE A 19 -9.79 -13.44 -19.67
CA ILE A 19 -9.40 -12.95 -18.35
C ILE A 19 -8.02 -13.46 -18.01
N ASP A 20 -7.15 -12.54 -17.57
CA ASP A 20 -5.82 -12.85 -17.09
C ASP A 20 -5.85 -13.46 -15.67
N PRO A 21 -5.58 -14.76 -15.49
CA PRO A 21 -5.73 -15.43 -14.19
C PRO A 21 -4.70 -14.98 -13.15
N ASN A 22 -3.61 -14.33 -13.59
CA ASN A 22 -2.58 -13.76 -12.72
C ASN A 22 -2.97 -12.38 -12.17
N LYS A 23 -3.81 -11.63 -12.89
CA LYS A 23 -4.26 -10.30 -12.50
C LYS A 23 -5.31 -10.36 -11.39
N TYR A 24 -6.14 -11.40 -11.41
CA TYR A 24 -7.28 -11.55 -10.49
C TYR A 24 -7.04 -12.59 -9.40
N THR A 25 -7.66 -12.38 -8.24
CA THR A 25 -7.69 -13.36 -7.17
C THR A 25 -8.66 -14.51 -7.52
N GLN A 26 -8.50 -15.66 -6.87
CA GLN A 26 -9.40 -16.79 -7.10
C GLN A 26 -10.85 -16.46 -6.71
N ALA A 27 -11.04 -15.64 -5.68
CA ALA A 27 -12.35 -15.14 -5.27
C ALA A 27 -12.99 -14.26 -6.36
N ASN A 28 -12.23 -13.34 -6.97
CA ASN A 28 -12.74 -12.47 -8.03
C ASN A 28 -13.16 -13.30 -9.26
N LEU A 29 -12.35 -14.28 -9.67
CA LEU A 29 -12.68 -15.17 -10.78
C LEU A 29 -13.92 -16.02 -10.49
N THR A 30 -14.06 -16.51 -9.26
CA THR A 30 -15.23 -17.31 -8.85
C THR A 30 -16.51 -16.46 -8.81
N ALA A 31 -16.40 -15.16 -8.50
CA ALA A 31 -17.53 -14.22 -8.56
C ALA A 31 -17.92 -13.85 -10.01
N LEU A 32 -16.96 -13.81 -10.94
CA LEU A 32 -17.20 -13.52 -12.35
C LEU A 32 -17.76 -14.72 -13.13
N LEU A 33 -17.40 -15.95 -12.74
CA LEU A 33 -17.86 -17.17 -13.40
C LEU A 33 -19.39 -17.28 -13.58
N PRO A 34 -20.23 -17.12 -12.54
CA PRO A 34 -21.69 -17.24 -12.71
C PRO A 34 -22.26 -16.12 -13.58
N LEU A 35 -21.65 -14.92 -13.57
CA LEU A 35 -22.06 -13.82 -14.44
C LEU A 35 -21.72 -14.10 -15.91
N ALA A 36 -20.54 -14.67 -16.17
CA ALA A 36 -20.14 -15.09 -17.51
C ALA A 36 -21.05 -16.20 -18.05
N GLN A 37 -21.50 -17.13 -17.20
CA GLN A 37 -22.41 -18.23 -17.58
C GLN A 37 -23.82 -17.77 -17.97
N LYS A 38 -24.24 -16.56 -17.57
CA LYS A 38 -25.54 -16.01 -17.97
C LYS A 38 -25.55 -15.39 -19.38
N GLY A 39 -24.39 -15.25 -20.02
CA GLY A 39 -24.26 -14.79 -21.40
C GLY A 39 -24.61 -13.30 -21.57
N ASP A 40 -25.19 -12.93 -22.73
CA ASP A 40 -25.44 -11.52 -23.11
C ASP A 40 -26.44 -10.78 -22.21
N THR A 41 -27.28 -11.49 -21.45
CA THR A 41 -28.30 -10.88 -20.57
C THR A 41 -27.68 -10.07 -19.43
N ASP A 42 -26.57 -10.56 -18.86
CA ASP A 42 -25.88 -9.96 -17.71
C ASP A 42 -24.50 -9.45 -18.10
N ARG A 43 -24.24 -9.27 -19.41
CA ARG A 43 -22.93 -8.81 -19.89
C ARG A 43 -22.53 -7.45 -19.31
N ALA A 44 -23.48 -6.54 -19.20
CA ALA A 44 -23.27 -5.24 -18.55
C ALA A 44 -22.91 -5.38 -17.05
N GLU A 45 -23.50 -6.34 -16.34
CA GLU A 45 -23.17 -6.61 -14.93
C GLU A 45 -21.81 -7.27 -14.79
N PHE A 46 -21.46 -8.17 -15.71
CA PHE A 46 -20.13 -8.76 -15.80
C PHE A 46 -19.07 -7.69 -16.05
N ASP A 47 -19.26 -6.81 -17.05
CA ASP A 47 -18.34 -5.71 -17.36
C ASP A 47 -18.25 -4.72 -16.19
N ALA A 48 -19.37 -4.40 -15.54
CA ALA A 48 -19.38 -3.55 -14.35
C ALA A 48 -18.58 -4.19 -13.20
N LYS A 49 -18.78 -5.47 -12.92
CA LYS A 49 -18.01 -6.21 -11.90
C LYS A 49 -16.54 -6.31 -12.23
N LEU A 50 -16.21 -6.54 -13.49
CA LEU A 50 -14.83 -6.60 -13.97
C LEU A 50 -14.15 -5.24 -13.78
N ALA A 51 -14.83 -4.14 -14.12
CA ALA A 51 -14.34 -2.77 -13.87
C ALA A 51 -14.21 -2.45 -12.37
N GLU A 52 -15.13 -2.91 -11.51
CA GLU A 52 -14.98 -2.78 -10.05
C GLU A 52 -13.73 -3.51 -9.54
N PHE A 53 -13.48 -4.72 -10.04
CA PHE A 53 -12.29 -5.47 -9.66
C PHE A 53 -11.01 -4.84 -10.20
N ASP A 54 -11.01 -4.35 -11.44
CA ASP A 54 -9.89 -3.62 -12.02
C ASP A 54 -9.57 -2.35 -11.23
N LYS A 55 -10.59 -1.61 -10.80
CA LYS A 55 -10.43 -0.45 -9.93
C LYS A 55 -9.89 -0.85 -8.55
N SER A 56 -10.36 -1.95 -7.99
CA SER A 56 -9.86 -2.47 -6.71
C SER A 56 -8.42 -2.99 -6.81
N ILE A 57 -8.03 -3.58 -7.95
CA ILE A 57 -6.65 -4.01 -8.22
C ILE A 57 -5.76 -2.79 -8.45
N ALA A 58 -6.24 -1.76 -9.15
CA ALA A 58 -5.52 -0.49 -9.32
C ALA A 58 -5.36 0.27 -8.01
N ASP A 59 -6.38 0.27 -7.14
CA ASP A 59 -6.33 0.83 -5.79
C ASP A 59 -5.40 0.02 -4.88
N ALA A 60 -5.40 -1.32 -5.00
CA ALA A 60 -4.45 -2.18 -4.31
C ALA A 60 -3.02 -2.03 -4.84
N ALA A 61 -2.84 -1.78 -6.14
CA ALA A 61 -1.54 -1.51 -6.75
C ALA A 61 -1.03 -0.11 -6.40
N ALA A 62 -1.91 0.89 -6.36
CA ALA A 62 -1.61 2.21 -5.80
C ALA A 62 -1.26 2.09 -4.31
N SER A 63 -1.99 1.25 -3.58
CA SER A 63 -1.73 0.95 -2.16
C SER A 63 -0.45 0.14 -1.94
N ALA A 64 -0.05 -0.70 -2.90
CA ALA A 64 1.18 -1.49 -2.86
C ALA A 64 2.42 -0.70 -3.32
N VAL A 65 2.24 0.31 -4.19
CA VAL A 65 3.27 1.32 -4.47
C VAL A 65 3.40 2.29 -3.29
N THR A 66 2.35 2.49 -2.48
CA THR A 66 2.45 3.14 -1.15
C THR A 66 2.78 2.17 -0.01
N LEU A 67 3.51 1.08 -0.30
CA LEU A 67 4.50 0.57 0.67
C LEU A 67 5.80 1.37 0.62
N GLN A 68 5.87 2.42 -0.21
CA GLN A 68 6.65 3.60 0.11
C GLN A 68 5.85 4.46 1.10
N VAL A 69 6.26 4.39 2.37
CA VAL A 69 6.07 5.39 3.43
C VAL A 69 4.67 6.03 3.42
N LYS A 70 3.72 5.42 4.14
CA LYS A 70 2.63 6.21 4.71
C LYS A 70 3.32 7.32 5.51
N PRO A 71 3.24 8.62 5.16
CA PRO A 71 3.64 9.64 6.11
C PRO A 71 2.78 9.36 7.34
N LEU A 72 3.41 9.05 8.47
CA LEU A 72 2.69 9.17 9.72
C LEU A 72 2.42 10.68 9.83
N GLU A 73 1.23 11.11 9.37
CA GLU A 73 0.73 12.50 9.40
C GLU A 73 0.60 13.06 10.83
N ARG A 74 1.13 12.35 11.83
CA ARG A 74 1.22 12.86 13.19
C ARG A 74 2.64 13.37 13.39
N PRO A 75 2.81 14.67 13.61
CA PRO A 75 4.11 15.18 13.98
C PRO A 75 4.54 14.50 15.28
N ILE A 76 5.78 14.03 15.31
CA ILE A 76 6.39 13.33 16.44
C ILE A 76 7.41 14.24 17.08
N THR A 77 7.42 14.25 18.41
CA THR A 77 8.42 15.01 19.16
C THR A 77 9.63 14.12 19.38
N VAL A 78 10.77 14.53 18.82
CA VAL A 78 12.01 13.76 18.85
C VAL A 78 13.16 14.64 19.32
N ARG A 79 14.12 14.03 20.02
CA ARG A 79 15.41 14.63 20.37
C ARG A 79 16.53 13.65 20.07
N VAL A 80 17.77 14.13 19.95
CA VAL A 80 18.93 13.24 19.88
C VAL A 80 19.09 12.49 21.21
N ASN A 81 19.67 11.29 21.13
CA ASN A 81 19.91 10.49 22.32
C ASN A 81 20.88 11.18 23.30
N ASP A 82 20.84 10.79 24.58
CA ASP A 82 21.66 11.44 25.61
C ASP A 82 23.17 11.34 25.33
N ALA A 83 23.59 10.24 24.68
CA ALA A 83 24.98 10.05 24.27
C ALA A 83 25.46 11.08 23.23
N MET A 84 24.63 11.43 22.24
CA MET A 84 24.96 12.45 21.23
C MET A 84 24.70 13.87 21.76
N ALA A 85 23.68 14.04 22.60
CA ALA A 85 23.38 15.31 23.25
C ALA A 85 24.55 15.81 24.11
N GLU A 86 25.33 14.91 24.72
CA GLU A 86 26.53 15.23 25.51
C GLU A 86 27.64 15.87 24.66
N TYR A 87 27.77 15.48 23.39
CA TYR A 87 28.77 16.01 22.46
C TYR A 87 28.24 17.10 21.52
N GLY A 88 26.98 17.54 21.69
CA GLY A 88 26.36 18.52 20.81
C GLY A 88 26.03 17.99 19.41
N GLY A 89 25.69 16.70 19.29
CA GLY A 89 25.27 16.10 18.02
C GLY A 89 23.92 16.63 17.56
N GLU A 90 23.81 16.95 16.27
CA GLU A 90 22.59 17.44 15.63
C GLU A 90 22.34 16.66 14.32
N PHE A 91 21.08 16.38 14.02
CA PHE A 91 20.67 15.82 12.74
C PHE A 91 19.76 16.81 12.02
N THR A 92 20.08 17.12 10.77
CA THR A 92 19.16 17.87 9.92
C THR A 92 18.42 16.89 9.03
N ASP A 93 17.11 16.85 9.19
CA ASP A 93 16.25 16.04 8.34
C ASP A 93 16.23 16.65 6.92
N PRO A 94 16.60 15.89 5.88
CA PRO A 94 16.71 16.43 4.51
C PRO A 94 15.34 16.68 3.87
N GLU A 95 14.27 16.09 4.38
CA GLU A 95 12.93 16.14 3.79
C GLU A 95 12.16 17.37 4.32
N SER A 96 12.11 17.53 5.64
CA SER A 96 11.45 18.61 6.37
C SER A 96 12.34 19.84 6.59
N ARG A 97 13.66 19.71 6.42
CA ARG A 97 14.68 20.73 6.77
C ARG A 97 14.66 21.13 8.24
N SER A 98 14.14 20.27 9.10
CA SER A 98 14.13 20.47 10.55
C SER A 98 15.44 19.99 11.17
N THR A 99 16.03 20.81 12.03
CA THR A 99 17.22 20.43 12.81
C THR A 99 16.78 19.84 14.15
N ILE A 100 17.20 18.62 14.42
CA ILE A 100 16.92 17.85 15.64
C ILE A 100 18.21 17.80 16.44
N GLY A 101 18.23 18.50 17.56
CA GLY A 101 19.37 18.57 18.47
C GLY A 101 19.05 17.96 19.83
N LYS A 102 19.72 18.47 20.86
CA LYS A 102 19.50 18.08 22.26
C LYS A 102 18.08 18.34 22.73
N ASP A 103 17.50 19.46 22.30
CA ASP A 103 16.14 19.84 22.66
C ASP A 103 15.11 19.04 21.86
N ALA A 104 13.98 18.77 22.50
CA ALA A 104 12.86 18.08 21.88
C ALA A 104 12.22 18.97 20.80
N VAL A 105 12.21 18.49 19.56
CA VAL A 105 11.63 19.19 18.41
C VAL A 105 10.53 18.33 17.81
N THR A 106 9.40 18.97 17.55
CA THR A 106 8.28 18.36 16.84
C THR A 106 8.54 18.40 15.35
N VAL A 107 8.76 17.24 14.75
CA VAL A 107 9.04 17.07 13.32
C VAL A 107 8.01 16.14 12.68
N GLU A 108 7.85 16.26 11.37
CA GLU A 108 7.06 15.28 10.62
C GLU A 108 7.76 13.91 10.68
N SER A 109 6.97 12.84 10.75
CA SER A 109 7.51 11.48 10.78
C SER A 109 7.93 11.08 9.36
N THR A 110 9.13 11.52 8.99
CA THR A 110 9.80 11.26 7.72
C THR A 110 10.53 9.92 7.75
N GLY A 111 10.97 9.43 6.59
CA GLY A 111 11.74 8.18 6.49
C GLY A 111 13.06 8.28 7.25
N PHE A 112 13.70 9.44 7.20
CA PHE A 112 14.94 9.74 7.92
C PHE A 112 14.75 9.69 9.44
N VAL A 113 13.72 10.34 9.99
CA VAL A 113 13.44 10.30 11.44
C VAL A 113 13.11 8.88 11.89
N ALA A 114 12.32 8.13 11.12
CA ALA A 114 11.98 6.75 11.42
C ALA A 114 13.23 5.83 11.42
N GLU A 115 14.15 6.02 10.49
CA GLU A 115 15.43 5.30 10.45
C GLU A 115 16.30 5.64 11.66
N LYS A 116 16.41 6.92 12.00
CA LYS A 116 17.21 7.38 13.15
C LYS A 116 16.65 6.94 14.50
N LEU A 117 15.32 6.84 14.64
CA LEU A 117 14.65 6.23 15.79
C LEU A 117 14.95 4.72 15.89
N ARG A 118 14.95 4.00 14.76
CA ARG A 118 15.33 2.56 14.73
C ARG A 118 16.78 2.33 15.13
N SER A 119 17.68 3.20 14.68
CA SER A 119 19.11 3.17 15.02
C SER A 119 19.42 3.67 16.44
N ARG A 120 18.41 4.11 17.20
CA ARG A 120 18.53 4.68 18.55
C ARG A 120 19.41 5.95 18.61
N GLU A 121 19.58 6.63 17.49
CA GLU A 121 20.26 7.92 17.40
C GLU A 121 19.32 9.06 17.83
N LEU A 122 18.03 8.91 17.52
CA LEU A 122 16.95 9.76 18.03
C LEU A 122 16.11 9.01 19.08
N ILE A 123 15.47 9.77 19.96
CA ILE A 123 14.54 9.30 20.99
C ILE A 123 13.21 10.05 20.82
N GLU A 124 12.09 9.33 20.86
CA GLU A 124 10.74 9.91 20.92
C GLU A 124 10.45 10.40 22.34
N GLU A 125 10.11 11.68 22.47
CA GLU A 125 9.62 12.27 23.73
C GLU A 125 8.08 12.20 23.72
N ARG A 126 7.50 11.57 24.74
CA ARG A 126 6.05 11.44 24.92
C ARG A 126 5.52 12.38 25.99
#